data_AF-A0A9P6LVR5-F1
#
_entry.id   AF-A0A9P6LVR5-F1
#
_cell.length_a   1.000
_cell.length_b   1.000
_cell.length_c   1.000
_cell.angle_alpha   90.00
_cell.angle_beta   90.00
_cell.angle_gamma   90.00
#
_symmetry.space_group_name_H-M   'P 1'
#
loop_
_entity.id
_entity.type
_entity.pdbx_description
1 polymer ?
#
loop_
_entity_poly.entity_id
_entity_poly.type
_entity_poly.pdbx_seq_one_letter_code
_entity_poly.pdbx_strand_id
1 'polypeptide(L)'
;KQVSPENKAQSIIDSLPGNSLLSKTAYVTALTGAATFLISKEIYVFNEETLVLFAFAATFGGIVNGVREPFNEWADGHINKIRSVLQKARVDHKMAVEERIDQVGQMKDVVDVTKALYALSKETAKLEADTFELKQKTAMSAEVKSVLDSWVRYEASVREREQSKLAAYMIEKIKSDLQDPRLQARILEESISQVEKVASSAKP
;
A
#
# COMPACT_ATOMS: atom_id res chain seq x y z
N LYS A 1 22.12 -6.29 -66.96
CA LYS A 1 21.06 -5.62 -67.74
C LYS A 1 21.68 -4.33 -68.28
N GLN A 2 21.99 -4.25 -69.58
CA GLN A 2 22.58 -3.03 -70.16
C GLN A 2 21.53 -1.91 -70.07
N VAL A 3 21.83 -0.88 -69.27
CA VAL A 3 21.01 0.33 -69.18
C VAL A 3 21.06 1.01 -70.54
N SER A 4 19.91 1.44 -71.09
CA SER A 4 19.90 2.20 -72.34
C SER A 4 20.77 3.45 -72.19
N PRO A 5 21.55 3.84 -73.21
CA PRO A 5 22.43 5.00 -73.15
C PRO A 5 21.69 6.27 -72.72
N GLU A 6 20.43 6.40 -73.15
CA GLU A 6 19.53 7.50 -72.80
C GLU A 6 19.24 7.57 -71.30
N ASN A 7 18.92 6.44 -70.67
CA ASN A 7 18.61 6.40 -69.24
C ASN A 7 19.86 6.69 -68.37
N LYS A 8 21.06 6.34 -68.85
CA LYS A 8 22.32 6.65 -68.15
C LYS A 8 22.74 8.11 -68.35
N ALA A 9 22.48 8.69 -69.52
CA ALA A 9 22.72 10.11 -69.76
C ALA A 9 21.78 10.98 -68.91
N GLN A 10 20.50 10.60 -68.81
CA GLN A 10 19.52 11.27 -67.95
C GLN A 10 19.94 11.22 -66.48
N SER A 11 20.40 10.07 -65.95
CA SER A 11 20.85 9.99 -64.56
C SER A 11 22.07 10.87 -64.24
N ILE A 12 22.97 11.08 -65.21
CA ILE A 12 24.11 11.99 -65.06
C ILE A 12 23.61 13.45 -65.04
N ILE A 13 22.71 13.82 -65.95
CA ILE A 13 22.11 15.16 -66.00
C ILE A 13 21.34 15.44 -64.69
N ASP A 14 20.62 14.45 -64.19
CA ASP A 14 19.83 14.55 -62.96
C ASP A 14 20.69 14.70 -61.70
N SER A 15 21.89 14.14 -61.69
CA SER A 15 22.85 14.29 -60.58
C SER A 15 23.47 15.68 -60.46
N LEU A 16 23.38 16.52 -61.50
CA LEU A 16 23.92 17.88 -61.48
C LEU A 16 23.05 18.80 -60.61
N PRO A 17 23.66 19.73 -59.86
CA PRO A 17 22.92 20.66 -59.00
C PRO A 17 22.03 21.59 -59.84
N GLY A 18 20.76 21.72 -59.42
CA GLY A 18 19.78 22.59 -60.08
C GLY A 18 18.43 21.90 -60.28
N ASN A 19 17.34 22.66 -60.17
CA ASN A 19 15.97 22.15 -60.21
C ASN A 19 15.31 22.23 -61.60
N SER A 20 16.03 22.71 -62.63
CA SER A 20 15.49 22.90 -64.00
C SER A 20 16.37 22.20 -65.04
N LEU A 21 15.73 21.59 -66.04
CA LEU A 21 16.42 20.98 -67.19
C LEU A 21 17.29 21.99 -67.94
N LEU A 22 16.83 23.24 -68.06
CA LEU A 22 17.61 24.31 -68.68
C LEU A 22 18.88 24.63 -67.89
N SER A 23 18.82 24.61 -66.56
CA SER A 23 19.99 24.84 -65.71
C SER A 23 20.98 23.69 -65.82
N LYS A 24 20.49 22.44 -65.82
CA LYS A 24 21.35 21.25 -65.94
C LYS A 24 22.03 21.17 -67.30
N THR A 25 21.32 21.46 -68.40
CA THR A 25 21.92 21.51 -69.75
C THR A 25 22.84 22.71 -69.92
N ALA A 26 22.53 23.85 -69.29
CA ALA A 26 23.41 25.01 -69.26
C ALA A 26 24.73 24.70 -68.56
N TYR A 27 24.73 23.95 -67.44
CA TYR A 27 25.99 23.52 -66.80
C TYR A 27 26.84 22.65 -67.71
N VAL A 28 26.27 21.62 -68.34
CA VAL A 28 27.02 20.74 -69.25
C VAL A 28 27.57 21.54 -70.44
N THR A 29 26.75 22.40 -71.03
CA THR A 29 27.14 23.23 -72.18
C THR A 29 28.20 24.26 -71.79
N ALA A 30 28.05 24.92 -70.64
CA ALA A 30 28.99 25.91 -70.13
C ALA A 30 30.34 25.27 -69.77
N LEU A 31 30.34 24.12 -69.08
CA LEU A 31 31.56 23.39 -68.75
C LEU A 31 32.28 22.89 -70.00
N THR A 32 31.53 22.35 -70.97
CA THR A 32 32.10 21.88 -72.23
C THR A 32 32.68 23.05 -73.03
N GLY A 33 31.95 24.17 -73.11
CA GLY A 33 32.42 25.39 -73.78
C GLY A 33 33.63 26.03 -73.10
N ALA A 34 33.68 26.02 -71.76
CA ALA A 34 34.84 26.47 -71.02
C ALA A 34 36.06 25.55 -71.24
N ALA A 35 35.86 24.22 -71.22
CA ALA A 35 36.93 23.26 -71.48
C ALA A 35 37.50 23.40 -72.90
N THR A 36 36.66 23.52 -73.93
CA THR A 36 37.12 23.74 -75.30
C THR A 36 37.81 25.09 -75.46
N PHE A 37 37.33 26.14 -74.79
CA PHE A 37 37.99 27.45 -74.78
C PHE A 37 39.38 27.39 -74.12
N LEU A 38 39.51 26.73 -72.97
CA LEU A 38 40.79 26.60 -72.25
C LEU A 38 41.85 25.84 -73.06
N ILE A 39 41.44 24.78 -73.77
CA ILE A 39 42.31 24.04 -74.68
C ILE A 39 42.63 24.87 -75.92
N SER A 40 41.61 25.48 -76.55
CA SER A 40 41.78 26.26 -77.78
C SER A 40 42.64 27.52 -77.61
N LYS A 41 42.70 28.07 -76.40
CA LYS A 41 43.54 29.23 -76.06
C LYS A 41 44.85 28.87 -75.38
N GLU A 42 45.16 27.57 -75.26
CA GLU A 42 46.35 27.06 -74.57
C GLU A 42 46.49 27.58 -73.13
N ILE A 43 45.39 28.01 -72.52
CA ILE A 43 45.36 28.44 -71.11
C ILE A 43 45.63 27.21 -70.22
N TYR A 44 45.22 26.03 -70.68
CA TYR A 44 45.61 24.76 -70.10
C TYR A 44 46.54 24.00 -71.07
N VAL A 45 47.79 23.79 -70.66
CA VAL A 45 48.79 23.02 -71.43
C VAL A 45 48.94 21.65 -70.80
N PHE A 46 48.79 20.60 -71.61
CA PHE A 46 49.05 19.23 -71.17
C PHE A 46 50.54 19.05 -70.92
N ASN A 47 50.91 18.92 -69.64
CA ASN A 47 52.28 18.71 -69.20
C ASN A 47 52.38 17.44 -68.34
N GLU A 48 53.59 17.07 -67.93
CA GLU A 48 53.87 15.98 -66.99
C GLU A 48 53.05 16.09 -65.69
N GLU A 49 52.83 17.32 -65.20
CA GLU A 49 52.01 17.58 -64.00
C GLU A 49 50.53 17.18 -64.16
N THR A 50 49.99 17.14 -65.39
CA THR A 50 48.63 16.65 -65.65
C THR A 50 48.51 15.15 -65.34
N LEU A 51 49.55 14.37 -65.64
CA LEU A 51 49.59 12.94 -65.35
C LEU A 51 49.67 12.71 -63.83
N VAL A 52 50.48 13.51 -63.14
CA VAL A 52 50.56 13.51 -61.66
C VAL A 52 49.21 13.86 -61.03
N LEU A 53 48.53 14.90 -61.54
CA LEU A 53 47.20 15.31 -61.07
C LEU A 53 46.15 14.21 -61.28
N PHE A 54 46.18 13.52 -62.42
CA PHE A 54 45.29 12.40 -62.69
C PHE A 54 45.55 11.22 -61.74
N ALA A 55 46.81 10.84 -61.54
CA ALA A 55 47.19 9.78 -60.61
C ALA A 55 46.80 10.12 -59.16
N PHE A 56 46.97 11.38 -58.76
CA PHE A 56 46.53 11.89 -57.46
C PHE A 56 45.01 11.81 -57.31
N ALA A 57 44.25 12.29 -58.30
CA ALA A 57 42.79 12.26 -58.28
C ALA A 57 42.25 10.82 -58.23
N ALA A 58 42.85 9.89 -58.98
CA ALA A 58 42.48 8.48 -58.97
C ALA A 58 42.76 7.83 -57.60
N THR A 59 43.94 8.07 -57.03
CA THR A 59 44.33 7.54 -55.71
C THR A 59 43.45 8.12 -54.62
N PHE A 60 43.23 9.44 -54.63
CA PHE A 60 42.39 10.14 -53.67
C PHE A 60 40.93 9.67 -53.77
N GLY A 61 40.39 9.51 -54.98
CA GLY A 61 39.05 8.96 -55.19
C GLY A 61 38.90 7.54 -54.63
N GLY A 62 39.91 6.69 -54.81
CA GLY A 62 39.97 5.36 -54.20
C GLY A 62 39.95 5.40 -52.67
N ILE A 63 40.77 6.26 -52.07
CA ILE A 63 40.84 6.44 -50.61
C ILE A 63 39.53 6.98 -50.04
N VAL A 64 38.96 8.02 -50.65
CA VAL A 64 37.70 8.61 -50.20
C VAL A 64 36.59 7.56 -50.22
N ASN A 65 36.48 6.77 -51.28
CA ASN A 65 35.47 5.71 -51.35
C ASN A 65 35.71 4.62 -50.29
N GLY A 66 36.96 4.25 -50.02
CA GLY A 66 37.28 3.22 -49.00
C GLY A 66 37.11 3.70 -47.55
N VAL A 67 37.33 4.98 -47.26
CA VAL A 67 37.30 5.53 -45.89
C VAL A 67 35.95 6.15 -45.53
N ARG A 68 35.12 6.50 -46.52
CA ARG A 68 33.84 7.19 -46.28
C ARG A 68 32.90 6.41 -45.37
N GLU A 69 32.68 5.13 -45.65
CA GLU A 69 31.78 4.29 -44.87
C GLU A 69 32.27 4.09 -43.43
N PRO A 70 33.51 3.64 -43.16
CA PRO A 70 33.99 3.47 -41.79
C PRO A 70 34.07 4.80 -41.01
N PHE A 71 34.34 5.93 -41.70
CA PHE A 71 34.30 7.23 -41.05
C PHE A 71 32.88 7.63 -40.62
N ASN A 72 31.88 7.40 -41.48
CA ASN A 72 30.49 7.68 -41.14
C ASN A 72 30.01 6.80 -39.98
N GLU A 73 30.31 5.49 -40.02
CA GLU A 73 29.97 4.57 -38.92
C GLU A 73 30.63 5.00 -37.60
N TRP A 74 31.90 5.41 -37.64
CA TRP A 74 32.60 5.93 -36.48
C TRP A 74 31.96 7.21 -35.94
N ALA A 75 31.62 8.15 -36.83
CA ALA A 75 30.98 9.40 -36.47
C ALA A 75 29.59 9.16 -35.85
N ASP A 76 28.76 8.33 -36.47
CA ASP A 76 27.44 7.97 -35.96
C ASP A 76 27.53 7.22 -34.63
N GLY A 77 28.50 6.31 -34.48
CA GLY A 77 28.78 5.61 -33.23
C GLY A 77 29.14 6.58 -32.09
N HIS A 78 29.98 7.58 -32.38
CA HIS A 78 30.37 8.59 -31.40
C HIS A 78 29.18 9.48 -31.00
N ILE A 79 28.41 9.93 -31.98
CA ILE A 79 27.20 10.75 -31.75
C ILE A 79 26.19 9.97 -30.92
N ASN A 80 25.94 8.69 -31.25
CA ASN A 80 25.00 7.85 -30.53
C ASN A 80 25.47 7.56 -29.10
N LYS A 81 26.77 7.37 -28.89
CA LYS A 81 27.34 7.25 -27.54
C LYS A 81 27.05 8.50 -26.71
N ILE A 82 27.32 9.69 -27.23
CA ILE A 82 27.05 10.96 -26.51
C ILE A 82 25.56 11.11 -26.21
N ARG A 83 24.71 10.87 -27.21
CA ARG A 83 23.24 10.93 -27.04
C ARG A 83 22.77 9.95 -25.96
N SER A 84 23.27 8.73 -25.98
CA SER A 84 22.88 7.70 -25.01
C SER A 84 23.29 8.06 -23.58
N VAL A 85 24.49 8.61 -23.38
CA VAL A 85 24.96 9.10 -22.07
C VAL A 85 24.10 10.26 -21.58
N LEU A 86 23.80 11.23 -22.45
CA LEU A 86 22.98 12.39 -22.08
C LEU A 86 21.54 11.97 -21.73
N GLN A 87 20.96 11.04 -22.49
CA GLN A 87 19.62 10.52 -22.23
C GLN A 87 19.58 9.70 -20.94
N LYS A 88 20.60 8.86 -20.70
CA LYS A 88 20.74 8.11 -19.46
C LYS A 88 20.89 9.04 -18.25
N ALA A 89 21.77 10.05 -18.32
CA ALA A 89 21.95 11.03 -17.26
C ALA A 89 20.64 11.78 -16.93
N ARG A 90 19.82 12.10 -17.94
CA ARG A 90 18.51 12.72 -17.73
C ARG A 90 17.54 11.78 -17.01
N VAL A 91 17.50 10.51 -17.39
CA VAL A 91 16.65 9.50 -16.73
C VAL A 91 17.11 9.26 -15.30
N ASP A 92 18.41 9.04 -15.09
CA ASP A 92 19.01 8.80 -13.78
C ASP A 92 18.77 10.00 -12.84
N HIS A 93 18.92 11.24 -13.34
CA HIS A 93 18.62 12.44 -12.57
C HIS A 93 17.12 12.54 -12.24
N LYS A 94 16.24 12.23 -13.17
CA LYS A 94 14.79 12.21 -12.92
C LYS A 94 14.45 11.20 -11.82
N MET A 95 15.00 9.99 -11.89
CA MET A 95 14.80 8.95 -10.89
C MET A 95 15.32 9.38 -9.51
N ALA A 96 16.52 9.97 -9.44
CA ALA A 96 17.09 10.46 -8.19
C ALA A 96 16.23 11.57 -7.55
N VAL A 97 15.64 12.45 -8.37
CA VAL A 97 14.70 13.48 -7.89
C VAL A 97 13.39 12.86 -7.42
N GLU A 98 12.83 11.90 -8.15
CA GLU A 98 11.62 11.17 -7.74
C GLU A 98 11.84 10.44 -6.40
N GLU A 99 12.95 9.70 -6.25
CA GLU A 99 13.29 9.04 -4.99
C GLU A 99 13.42 10.04 -3.83
N ARG A 100 14.04 11.20 -4.07
CA ARG A 100 14.16 12.24 -3.04
C ARG A 100 12.81 12.85 -2.68
N ILE A 101 11.91 13.02 -3.64
CA ILE A 101 10.54 13.48 -3.39
C ILE A 101 9.80 12.47 -2.52
N ASP A 102 9.91 11.17 -2.82
CA ASP A 102 9.26 10.12 -2.04
C ASP A 102 9.78 10.07 -0.60
N GLN A 103 11.10 10.16 -0.41
CA GLN A 103 11.72 10.22 0.92
C GLN A 103 11.24 11.45 1.72
N VAL A 104 11.17 12.62 1.10
CA VAL A 104 10.66 13.84 1.75
C VAL A 104 9.15 13.75 1.97
N GLY A 105 8.40 13.09 1.08
CA GLY A 105 6.98 12.81 1.23
C GLY A 105 6.68 12.02 2.49
N GLN A 106 7.47 10.99 2.80
CA GLN A 106 7.35 10.23 4.05
C GLN A 106 7.64 11.08 5.30
N MET A 107 8.54 12.07 5.20
CA MET A 107 8.87 12.97 6.31
C MET A 107 7.75 13.99 6.61
N LYS A 108 6.86 14.25 5.65
CA LYS A 108 5.73 15.19 5.83
C LYS A 108 4.80 14.75 6.96
N ASP A 109 4.57 13.45 7.09
CA ASP A 109 3.58 12.90 8.02
C ASP A 109 4.15 12.67 9.44
N VAL A 110 5.47 12.77 9.61
CA VAL A 110 6.14 12.50 10.91
C VAL A 110 5.65 13.44 12.00
N VAL A 111 5.36 14.71 11.67
CA VAL A 111 4.84 15.69 12.63
C VAL A 111 3.46 15.29 13.14
N ASP A 112 2.57 14.83 12.26
CA ASP A 112 1.21 14.44 12.63
C ASP A 112 1.19 13.10 13.37
N VAL A 113 2.03 12.14 12.97
CA VAL A 113 2.24 10.89 13.71
C VAL A 113 2.76 11.17 15.13
N THR A 114 3.71 12.10 15.26
CA THR A 114 4.25 12.48 16.59
C THR A 114 3.16 13.11 17.47
N LYS A 115 2.36 14.04 16.93
CA LYS A 115 1.22 14.61 17.67
C LYS A 115 0.21 13.54 18.07
N ALA A 116 -0.10 12.61 17.17
CA ALA A 116 -1.00 11.49 17.45
C ALA A 116 -0.45 10.59 18.56
N LEU A 117 0.87 10.33 18.59
CA LEU A 117 1.50 9.54 19.63
C LEU A 117 1.41 10.21 21.01
N TYR A 118 1.62 11.54 21.08
CA TYR A 118 1.43 12.30 22.31
C TYR A 118 -0.03 12.36 22.76
N ALA A 119 -0.97 12.52 21.81
CA ALA A 119 -2.40 12.49 22.10
C ALA A 119 -2.82 11.12 22.64
N LEU A 120 -2.36 10.04 22.01
CA LEU A 120 -2.60 8.67 22.44
C LEU A 120 -2.04 8.43 23.84
N SER A 121 -0.80 8.83 24.12
CA SER A 121 -0.20 8.69 25.45
C SER A 121 -1.00 9.42 26.54
N LYS A 122 -1.50 10.63 26.24
CA LYS A 122 -2.34 11.40 27.17
C LYS A 122 -3.69 10.73 27.40
N GLU A 123 -4.31 10.20 26.34
CA GLU A 123 -5.58 9.48 26.43
C GLU A 123 -5.42 8.19 27.22
N THR A 124 -4.36 7.41 26.98
CA THR A 124 -4.05 6.19 27.74
C THR A 124 -3.88 6.49 29.23
N ALA A 125 -3.10 7.51 29.60
CA ALA A 125 -2.91 7.88 30.99
C ALA A 125 -4.23 8.29 31.68
N LYS A 126 -5.10 9.01 30.98
CA LYS A 126 -6.43 9.37 31.49
C LYS A 126 -7.32 8.13 31.68
N LEU A 127 -7.35 7.26 30.68
CA LEU A 127 -8.19 6.07 30.68
C LEU A 127 -7.73 5.05 31.74
N GLU A 128 -6.43 4.95 31.99
CA GLU A 128 -5.86 4.18 33.10
C GLU A 128 -6.28 4.73 34.46
N ALA A 129 -6.22 6.05 34.65
CA ALA A 129 -6.65 6.70 35.89
C ALA A 129 -8.16 6.48 36.15
N ASP A 130 -9.00 6.71 35.14
CA ASP A 130 -10.45 6.49 35.22
C ASP A 130 -10.77 5.01 35.53
N THR A 131 -10.06 4.08 34.87
CA THR A 131 -10.20 2.63 35.10
C THR A 131 -9.78 2.26 36.52
N PHE A 132 -8.70 2.87 37.04
CA PHE A 132 -8.23 2.62 38.39
C PHE A 132 -9.22 3.10 39.45
N GLU A 133 -9.78 4.30 39.27
CA GLU A 133 -10.83 4.82 40.16
C GLU A 133 -12.07 3.92 40.14
N LEU A 134 -12.52 3.51 38.95
CA LEU A 134 -13.69 2.65 38.81
C LEU A 134 -13.45 1.28 39.47
N LYS A 135 -12.27 0.69 39.27
CA LYS A 135 -11.87 -0.56 39.93
C LYS A 135 -11.87 -0.45 41.46
N GLN A 136 -11.36 0.66 42.01
CA GLN A 136 -11.42 0.88 43.46
C GLN A 136 -12.85 0.96 43.99
N LYS A 137 -13.73 1.70 43.30
CA LYS A 137 -15.15 1.80 43.67
C LYS A 137 -15.84 0.43 43.62
N THR A 138 -15.62 -0.34 42.55
CA THR A 138 -16.20 -1.69 42.42
C THR A 138 -15.66 -2.64 43.48
N ALA A 139 -14.36 -2.60 43.77
CA ALA A 139 -13.75 -3.41 44.83
C ALA A 139 -14.36 -3.07 46.20
N MET A 140 -14.49 -1.78 46.54
CA MET A 140 -15.13 -1.35 47.79
C MET A 140 -16.59 -1.80 47.86
N SER A 141 -17.37 -1.64 46.79
CA SER A 141 -18.76 -2.13 46.74
C SER A 141 -18.85 -3.66 46.89
N ALA A 142 -17.90 -4.41 46.32
CA ALA A 142 -17.84 -5.86 46.45
C ALA A 142 -17.52 -6.30 47.90
N GLU A 143 -16.57 -5.65 48.56
CA GLU A 143 -16.25 -5.89 49.98
C GLU A 143 -17.45 -5.58 50.89
N VAL A 144 -18.09 -4.42 50.71
CA VAL A 144 -19.29 -4.04 51.49
C VAL A 144 -20.42 -5.03 51.26
N LYS A 145 -20.64 -5.47 50.01
CA LYS A 145 -21.62 -6.50 49.70
C LYS A 145 -21.28 -7.83 50.38
N SER A 146 -20.02 -8.26 50.33
CA SER A 146 -19.58 -9.51 50.96
C SER A 146 -19.84 -9.50 52.46
N VAL A 147 -19.51 -8.39 53.13
CA VAL A 147 -19.82 -8.19 54.54
C VAL A 147 -21.33 -8.26 54.77
N LEU A 148 -22.15 -7.53 54.01
CA LEU A 148 -23.61 -7.54 54.17
C LEU A 148 -24.21 -8.94 53.94
N ASP A 149 -23.77 -9.66 52.91
CA ASP A 149 -24.21 -11.02 52.62
C ASP A 149 -23.85 -11.97 53.78
N SER A 150 -22.69 -11.75 54.43
CA SER A 150 -22.30 -12.51 55.62
C SER A 150 -23.21 -12.24 56.82
N TRP A 151 -23.63 -10.98 57.04
CA TRP A 151 -24.58 -10.60 58.08
C TRP A 151 -25.96 -11.22 57.83
N VAL A 152 -26.46 -11.14 56.59
CA VAL A 152 -27.75 -11.74 56.20
C VAL A 152 -27.72 -13.25 56.40
N ARG A 153 -26.64 -13.92 56.00
CA ARG A 153 -26.48 -15.37 56.22
C ARG A 153 -26.41 -15.71 57.71
N TYR A 154 -25.72 -14.89 58.51
CA TYR A 154 -25.68 -15.06 59.96
C TYR A 154 -27.08 -14.90 60.58
N GLU A 155 -27.81 -13.84 60.23
CA GLU A 155 -29.19 -13.61 60.71
C GLU A 155 -30.13 -14.75 60.33
N ALA A 156 -30.08 -15.22 59.08
CA ALA A 156 -30.87 -16.36 58.62
C ALA A 156 -30.57 -17.61 59.46
N SER A 157 -29.29 -17.89 59.74
CA SER A 157 -28.89 -19.02 60.58
C SER A 157 -29.33 -18.89 62.04
N VAL A 158 -29.34 -17.66 62.59
CA VAL A 158 -29.84 -17.40 63.95
C VAL A 158 -31.34 -17.62 64.00
N ARG A 159 -32.09 -17.03 63.05
CA ARG A 159 -33.54 -17.20 62.94
C ARG A 159 -33.94 -18.66 62.80
N GLU A 160 -33.26 -19.42 61.95
CA GLU A 160 -33.50 -20.86 61.79
C GLU A 160 -33.22 -21.65 63.08
N ARG A 161 -32.11 -21.35 63.79
CA ARG A 161 -31.82 -21.95 65.09
C ARG A 161 -32.86 -21.62 66.15
N GLU A 162 -33.32 -20.37 66.20
CA GLU A 162 -34.36 -19.93 67.13
C GLU A 162 -35.69 -20.61 66.84
N GLN A 163 -36.10 -20.69 65.56
CA GLN A 163 -37.30 -21.42 65.14
C GLN A 163 -37.22 -22.91 65.49
N SER A 164 -36.07 -23.56 65.26
CA SER A 164 -35.84 -24.95 65.62
C SER A 164 -35.92 -25.17 67.15
N LYS A 165 -35.28 -24.30 67.95
CA LYS A 165 -35.36 -24.36 69.42
C LYS A 165 -36.79 -24.12 69.94
N LEU A 166 -37.49 -23.12 69.38
CA LEU A 166 -38.87 -22.82 69.74
C LEU A 166 -39.80 -24.00 69.40
N ALA A 167 -39.64 -24.59 68.22
CA ALA A 167 -40.39 -25.77 67.80
C ALA A 167 -40.12 -26.97 68.72
N ALA A 168 -38.85 -27.25 69.04
CA ALA A 168 -38.48 -28.33 69.96
C ALA A 168 -39.08 -28.10 71.36
N TYR A 169 -38.99 -26.88 71.90
CA TYR A 169 -39.57 -26.51 73.18
C TYR A 169 -41.10 -26.64 73.20
N MET A 170 -41.79 -26.19 72.13
CA MET A 170 -43.24 -26.35 72.01
C MET A 170 -43.63 -27.83 71.93
N ILE A 171 -42.91 -28.65 71.15
CA ILE A 171 -43.15 -30.09 71.06
C ILE A 171 -42.96 -30.77 72.41
N GLU A 172 -41.89 -30.46 73.13
CA GLU A 172 -41.61 -31.02 74.46
C GLU A 172 -42.68 -30.61 75.47
N LYS A 173 -43.07 -29.33 75.50
CA LYS A 173 -44.13 -28.82 76.35
C LYS A 173 -45.48 -29.49 76.05
N ILE A 174 -45.87 -29.61 74.78
CA ILE A 174 -47.09 -30.33 74.37
C ILE A 174 -47.03 -31.80 74.81
N LYS A 175 -45.89 -32.48 74.64
CA LYS A 175 -45.71 -33.86 75.11
C LYS A 175 -45.86 -33.98 76.63
N SER A 176 -45.32 -33.04 77.39
CA SER A 176 -45.48 -32.98 78.85
C SER A 176 -46.92 -32.69 79.26
N ASP A 177 -47.59 -31.73 78.62
CA ASP A 177 -48.99 -31.38 78.89
C ASP A 177 -49.93 -32.56 78.55
N LEU A 178 -49.60 -33.36 77.52
CA LEU A 178 -50.32 -34.59 77.18
C LEU A 178 -50.13 -35.72 78.20
N GLN A 179 -49.13 -35.66 79.09
CA GLN A 179 -48.95 -36.62 80.18
C GLN A 179 -49.77 -36.26 81.44
N ASP A 180 -50.38 -35.07 81.50
CA ASP A 180 -51.22 -34.66 82.62
C ASP A 180 -52.57 -35.45 82.61
N PRO A 181 -52.89 -36.21 83.68
CA PRO A 181 -54.12 -36.99 83.76
C PRO A 181 -55.41 -36.17 83.58
N ARG A 182 -55.39 -34.89 83.98
CA ARG A 182 -56.56 -34.00 83.87
C ARG A 182 -56.84 -33.60 82.43
N LEU A 183 -55.79 -33.42 81.64
CA LEU A 183 -55.88 -33.02 80.24
C LEU A 183 -56.21 -34.22 79.36
N GLN A 184 -55.65 -35.40 79.66
CA GLN A 184 -56.05 -36.67 79.03
C GLN A 184 -57.54 -36.98 79.24
N ALA A 185 -58.05 -36.80 80.46
CA ALA A 185 -59.47 -37.03 80.74
C ALA A 185 -60.38 -36.09 79.94
N ARG A 186 -60.03 -34.79 79.84
CA ARG A 186 -60.76 -33.83 79.00
C ARG A 186 -60.69 -34.16 77.51
N ILE A 187 -59.53 -34.56 76.99
CA ILE A 187 -59.38 -34.97 75.60
C ILE A 187 -60.22 -36.23 75.32
N LEU A 188 -60.24 -37.20 76.23
CA LEU A 188 -61.06 -38.40 76.10
C LEU A 188 -62.55 -38.07 76.10
N GLU A 189 -63.00 -37.20 77.01
CA GLU A 189 -64.39 -36.73 77.07
C GLU A 189 -64.78 -35.96 75.80
N GLU A 190 -63.91 -35.08 75.31
CA GLU A 190 -64.12 -34.34 74.07
C GLU A 190 -64.11 -35.28 72.85
N SER A 191 -63.20 -36.24 72.79
CA SER A 191 -63.13 -37.25 71.73
C SER A 191 -64.37 -38.15 71.72
N ILE A 192 -64.88 -38.56 72.89
CA ILE A 192 -66.14 -39.29 73.02
C ILE A 192 -67.30 -38.43 72.50
N SER A 193 -67.36 -37.14 72.88
CA SER A 193 -68.40 -36.23 72.38
C SER A 193 -68.33 -36.01 70.86
N GLN A 194 -67.13 -35.99 70.28
CA GLN A 194 -66.92 -35.85 68.84
C GLN A 194 -67.27 -37.15 68.10
N VAL A 195 -66.93 -38.31 68.66
CA VAL A 195 -67.33 -39.63 68.12
C VAL A 195 -68.83 -39.81 68.21
N GLU A 196 -69.48 -39.40 69.30
CA GLU A 196 -70.94 -39.41 69.43
C GLU A 196 -71.61 -38.49 68.40
N LYS A 197 -71.05 -37.30 68.15
CA LYS A 197 -71.51 -36.42 67.05
C LYS A 197 -71.32 -37.05 65.68
N VAL A 198 -70.15 -37.63 65.39
CA VAL A 198 -69.88 -38.32 64.12
C VAL A 198 -70.78 -39.53 63.95
N ALA A 199 -70.98 -40.35 64.98
CA ALA A 199 -71.89 -41.50 64.96
C ALA A 199 -73.37 -41.10 64.83
N SER A 200 -73.76 -39.95 65.39
CA SER A 200 -75.09 -39.37 65.17
C SER A 200 -75.26 -38.78 63.76
N SER A 201 -74.17 -38.40 63.10
CA SER A 201 -74.14 -37.95 61.69
C SER A 201 -73.87 -39.06 60.66
N ALA A 202 -73.41 -40.24 61.10
CA ALA A 202 -73.02 -41.40 60.29
C ALA A 202 -73.96 -42.60 60.47
N LYS A 203 -75.20 -42.34 60.89
CA LYS A 203 -76.34 -43.26 60.72
C LYS A 203 -76.99 -42.91 59.36
N PRO A 204 -77.34 -43.90 58.51
CA PRO A 204 -77.76 -43.67 57.12
C PRO A 204 -78.99 -42.78 56.99
#